data_AF-A0A1Q9EUB5-F1
#
_entry.id   AF-A0A1Q9EUB5-F1
#
_cell.length_a   1.000
_cell.length_b   1.000
_cell.length_c   1.000
_cell.angle_alpha   90.00
_cell.angle_beta   90.00
_cell.angle_gamma   90.00
#
_symmetry.space_group_name_H-M   'P 1'
#
loop_
_entity.id
_entity.type
_entity.pdbx_description
1 polymer ?
#
loop_
_entity_poly.entity_id
_entity_poly.type
_entity_poly.pdbx_seq_one_letter_code
_entity_poly.pdbx_strand_id
1 'polypeptide(L)'
;MKGPPAPSKPAAAGQPEAAAQPSTSSDPMTDDDSCTIAQLRAAAERLTAEGFGDFELSDASTGRLVAVPPGARQALVTAIALHARGRELLAEEDARAVKAVEFLVEASSCFERCREQGAAEIMDKLANYGQLQLDICWAYALLGDASYLPDAEARLQVAERMIRRQVDKNFLALAEVKAEQGATLPPEVLPSVRLWLLRGVAKAGRGSVAAAREDLQRAALFIQALQVDETAVASLLSLGATRLQAVAALRRCEGSADRAADDLLANASQRKAAKQERRAQRQYGLTKAGAFVDPDSLRQIVSMGIDEAAAINALKQSNNDVLGALEEIQRKKARQEVLVDDLALASLLSMGFEQSAAEAALREVGGEDVEAACAKLATAPAPAQAPAGAEDSEVEDAEMANAPADTQAANQGCANPAAAAAVGLVGLAAVAAAAKLATRNDAAYEAARELVERELGQCLTRADAEDDVAGAPLVEEQVLLQRYVSFLEAL
;
A
#
# COMPACT_ATOMS: atom_id res chain seq x y z
N MET A 1 -4.52 72.84 -45.47
CA MET A 1 -5.66 73.54 -44.83
C MET A 1 -5.94 72.87 -43.49
N LYS A 2 -6.01 73.71 -42.44
CA LYS A 2 -6.30 73.45 -41.02
C LYS A 2 -5.29 72.59 -40.24
N GLY A 3 -4.43 73.29 -39.51
CA GLY A 3 -3.59 72.79 -38.44
C GLY A 3 -4.29 72.75 -37.06
N PRO A 4 -3.50 72.51 -35.99
CA PRO A 4 -3.91 72.28 -34.57
C PRO A 4 -4.12 73.65 -33.83
N PRO A 5 -4.52 73.80 -32.53
CA PRO A 5 -4.02 73.08 -31.32
C PRO A 5 -5.00 72.93 -30.11
N ALA A 6 -4.48 72.35 -29.01
CA ALA A 6 -5.01 72.21 -27.64
C ALA A 6 -5.15 73.59 -26.90
N PRO A 7 -5.21 73.74 -25.55
CA PRO A 7 -5.67 72.92 -24.40
C PRO A 7 -6.58 73.73 -23.40
N SER A 8 -7.18 73.12 -22.36
CA SER A 8 -7.41 73.77 -21.03
C SER A 8 -8.04 72.85 -19.95
N LYS A 9 -7.33 72.71 -18.83
CA LYS A 9 -7.78 72.39 -17.45
C LYS A 9 -8.51 73.63 -16.83
N PRO A 10 -9.02 73.71 -15.55
CA PRO A 10 -9.02 72.77 -14.39
C PRO A 10 -10.35 72.73 -13.53
N ALA A 11 -10.31 71.96 -12.42
CA ALA A 11 -10.97 72.19 -11.10
C ALA A 11 -12.52 72.03 -11.00
N ALA A 12 -13.15 71.53 -9.93
CA ALA A 12 -12.73 71.01 -8.63
C ALA A 12 -13.92 70.30 -7.93
N ALA A 13 -13.57 69.42 -6.99
CA ALA A 13 -14.21 69.16 -5.67
C ALA A 13 -15.67 68.66 -5.57
N GLY A 14 -15.85 67.57 -4.81
CA GLY A 14 -17.12 67.27 -4.11
C GLY A 14 -17.45 65.79 -3.92
N GLN A 15 -16.81 65.15 -2.94
CA GLN A 15 -17.21 63.89 -2.26
C GLN A 15 -18.65 63.96 -1.68
N PRO A 16 -19.35 62.84 -1.34
CA PRO A 16 -18.86 61.72 -0.50
C PRO A 16 -19.10 60.30 -1.09
N GLU A 17 -18.14 59.38 -1.01
CA GLU A 17 -17.89 58.52 0.17
C GLU A 17 -19.16 57.73 0.56
N ALA A 18 -19.53 56.76 -0.29
CA ALA A 18 -20.47 55.72 0.06
C ALA A 18 -19.71 54.65 0.86
N ALA A 19 -20.07 54.57 2.14
CA ALA A 19 -19.54 53.65 3.12
C ALA A 19 -19.55 52.20 2.59
N ALA A 20 -18.35 51.67 2.37
CA ALA A 20 -18.12 50.24 2.32
C ALA A 20 -18.41 49.67 3.71
N GLN A 21 -19.57 49.03 3.85
CA GLN A 21 -19.83 48.18 4.99
C GLN A 21 -18.91 46.95 4.91
N PRO A 22 -18.26 46.57 6.03
CA PRO A 22 -17.45 45.36 6.06
C PRO A 22 -18.41 44.17 6.01
N SER A 23 -18.41 43.43 4.91
CA SER A 23 -19.00 42.09 4.86
C SER A 23 -18.13 41.16 5.70
N THR A 24 -18.31 41.22 7.02
CA THR A 24 -17.93 40.18 7.95
C THR A 24 -18.88 39.01 7.76
N SER A 25 -18.56 38.14 6.82
CA SER A 25 -19.00 36.75 6.82
C SER A 25 -17.78 35.91 6.53
N SER A 26 -16.81 35.96 7.44
CA SER A 26 -15.90 34.84 7.65
C SER A 26 -16.73 33.73 8.28
N ASP A 27 -17.46 32.99 7.46
CA ASP A 27 -17.75 31.61 7.81
C ASP A 27 -16.40 30.92 7.96
N PRO A 28 -16.06 30.32 9.11
CA PRO A 28 -14.89 29.48 9.17
C PRO A 28 -15.13 28.35 8.20
N MET A 29 -14.32 28.30 7.14
CA MET A 29 -14.15 27.14 6.27
C MET A 29 -14.21 25.89 7.15
N THR A 30 -15.26 25.09 6.94
CA THR A 30 -15.39 23.76 7.52
C THR A 30 -14.36 22.86 6.84
N ASP A 31 -13.10 22.99 7.23
CA ASP A 31 -11.97 22.15 6.81
C ASP A 31 -11.94 20.81 7.60
N ASP A 32 -13.11 20.24 7.90
CA ASP A 32 -13.27 19.11 8.83
C ASP A 32 -13.59 17.78 8.12
N ASP A 33 -13.48 17.74 6.78
CA ASP A 33 -13.75 16.54 5.96
C ASP A 33 -12.50 15.67 5.70
N SER A 34 -11.37 15.98 6.36
CA SER A 34 -10.14 15.21 6.17
C SER A 34 -9.98 14.12 7.25
N CYS A 35 -9.84 12.88 6.83
CA CYS A 35 -9.30 11.80 7.67
C CYS A 35 -8.02 12.28 8.38
N THR A 36 -7.98 12.17 9.71
CA THR A 36 -6.82 12.50 10.56
C THR A 36 -5.81 11.36 10.59
N ILE A 37 -4.56 11.65 10.97
CA ILE A 37 -3.52 10.64 11.17
C ILE A 37 -3.99 9.54 12.14
N ALA A 38 -4.66 9.90 13.23
CA ALA A 38 -5.15 8.95 14.23
C ALA A 38 -6.24 8.02 13.65
N GLN A 39 -7.17 8.58 12.86
CA GLN A 39 -8.21 7.80 12.19
C GLN A 39 -7.60 6.85 11.14
N LEU A 40 -6.61 7.30 10.36
CA LEU A 40 -5.94 6.46 9.38
C LEU A 40 -5.16 5.31 10.04
N ARG A 41 -4.50 5.56 11.18
CA ARG A 41 -3.86 4.50 11.97
C ARG A 41 -4.87 3.48 12.49
N ALA A 42 -5.96 3.96 13.11
CA ALA A 42 -7.00 3.06 13.63
C ALA A 42 -7.64 2.21 12.52
N ALA A 43 -7.83 2.78 11.33
CA ALA A 43 -8.29 2.06 10.15
C ALA A 43 -7.27 0.99 9.70
N ALA A 44 -6.00 1.36 9.54
CA ALA A 44 -4.94 0.41 9.19
C ALA A 44 -4.82 -0.75 10.20
N GLU A 45 -4.94 -0.45 11.50
CA GLU A 45 -4.91 -1.44 12.58
C GLU A 45 -6.08 -2.43 12.49
N ARG A 46 -7.30 -1.92 12.38
CA ARG A 46 -8.49 -2.77 12.24
C ARG A 46 -8.44 -3.62 10.98
N LEU A 47 -8.01 -3.05 9.85
CA LEU A 47 -7.81 -3.80 8.61
C LEU A 47 -6.78 -4.93 8.78
N THR A 48 -5.65 -4.66 9.43
CA THR A 48 -4.69 -5.74 9.73
C THR A 48 -5.24 -6.82 10.67
N ALA A 49 -6.09 -6.44 11.64
CA ALA A 49 -6.70 -7.37 12.59
C ALA A 49 -7.84 -8.20 11.98
N GLU A 50 -8.63 -7.63 11.06
CA GLU A 50 -9.73 -8.30 10.35
C GLU A 50 -9.25 -9.28 9.27
N GLY A 51 -7.93 -9.45 9.09
CA GLY A 51 -7.39 -10.32 8.05
C GLY A 51 -7.42 -9.68 6.65
N PHE A 52 -7.79 -8.39 6.54
CA PHE A 52 -7.43 -7.57 5.38
C PHE A 52 -5.90 -7.54 5.19
N GLY A 53 -5.16 -7.94 6.22
CA GLY A 53 -3.72 -8.19 6.32
C GLY A 53 -3.13 -9.35 5.52
N ASP A 54 -3.81 -9.97 4.55
CA ASP A 54 -3.14 -10.67 3.43
C ASP A 54 -2.61 -9.65 2.40
N PHE A 55 -2.05 -8.53 2.86
CA PHE A 55 -1.29 -7.63 2.01
C PHE A 55 0.02 -8.31 1.61
N GLU A 56 0.04 -8.71 0.35
CA GLU A 56 1.17 -9.39 -0.26
C GLU A 56 2.05 -8.31 -0.90
N LEU A 57 3.23 -8.04 -0.31
CA LEU A 57 4.21 -7.24 -1.04
C LEU A 57 4.65 -8.06 -2.25
N SER A 58 4.81 -7.39 -3.39
CA SER A 58 5.47 -8.01 -4.53
C SER A 58 6.90 -7.52 -4.62
N ASP A 59 7.82 -8.39 -5.00
CA ASP A 59 9.12 -7.97 -5.50
C ASP A 59 8.91 -7.19 -6.81
N ALA A 60 9.55 -6.03 -6.93
CA ALA A 60 9.44 -5.15 -8.09
C ALA A 60 9.89 -5.81 -9.39
N SER A 61 10.93 -6.64 -9.32
CA SER A 61 11.57 -7.24 -10.49
C SER A 61 10.87 -8.51 -10.94
N THR A 62 10.32 -9.29 -10.00
CA THR A 62 9.74 -10.61 -10.30
C THR A 62 8.22 -10.64 -10.21
N GLY A 63 7.59 -9.62 -9.61
CA GLY A 63 6.15 -9.60 -9.34
C GLY A 63 5.68 -10.64 -8.30
N ARG A 64 6.60 -11.42 -7.73
CA ARG A 64 6.31 -12.50 -6.76
C ARG A 64 6.06 -11.95 -5.38
N LEU A 65 5.26 -12.68 -4.61
CA LEU A 65 4.91 -12.28 -3.27
C LEU A 65 6.09 -12.45 -2.29
N VAL A 66 6.31 -11.42 -1.49
CA VAL A 66 7.34 -11.30 -0.46
C VAL A 66 6.65 -11.32 0.90
N ALA A 67 7.14 -12.19 1.78
CA ALA A 67 6.63 -12.28 3.14
C ALA A 67 7.11 -11.10 3.99
N VAL A 68 6.18 -10.48 4.69
CA VAL A 68 6.46 -9.45 5.71
C VAL A 68 6.40 -10.09 7.09
N PRO A 69 7.41 -9.86 7.94
CA PRO A 69 7.37 -10.28 9.34
C PRO A 69 6.07 -9.81 10.00
N PRO A 70 5.39 -10.65 10.79
CA PRO A 70 4.09 -10.31 11.38
C PRO A 70 4.19 -9.06 12.28
N GLY A 71 5.31 -8.90 12.99
CA GLY A 71 5.56 -7.74 13.84
C GLY A 71 5.67 -6.41 13.08
N ALA A 72 6.13 -6.42 11.83
CA ALA A 72 6.34 -5.22 11.01
C ALA A 72 5.14 -4.86 10.11
N ARG A 73 4.18 -5.78 9.97
CA ARG A 73 3.08 -5.67 8.98
C ARG A 73 2.18 -4.47 9.24
N GLN A 74 1.73 -4.27 10.48
CA GLN A 74 0.87 -3.15 10.86
C GLN A 74 1.55 -1.81 10.60
N ALA A 75 2.81 -1.67 11.00
CA ALA A 75 3.58 -0.45 10.79
C ALA A 75 3.75 -0.16 9.29
N LEU A 76 3.95 -1.19 8.46
CA LEU A 76 4.15 -1.04 7.02
C LEU A 76 2.86 -0.61 6.31
N VAL A 77 1.74 -1.27 6.60
CA VAL A 77 0.42 -0.91 6.08
C VAL A 77 0.08 0.53 6.43
N THR A 78 0.31 0.91 7.68
CA THR A 78 0.10 2.28 8.17
C THR A 78 1.01 3.26 7.43
N ALA A 79 2.29 2.93 7.23
CA ALA A 79 3.24 3.79 6.52
C ALA A 79 2.80 4.05 5.07
N ILE A 80 2.38 3.01 4.34
CA ILE A 80 1.93 3.12 2.95
C ILE A 80 0.66 3.96 2.85
N ALA A 81 -0.31 3.73 3.73
CA ALA A 81 -1.55 4.51 3.74
C ALA A 81 -1.31 5.99 4.03
N LEU A 82 -0.48 6.30 5.03
CA LEU A 82 -0.12 7.68 5.36
C LEU A 82 0.67 8.36 4.23
N HIS A 83 1.60 7.64 3.58
CA HIS A 83 2.35 8.14 2.44
C HIS A 83 1.40 8.49 1.28
N ALA A 84 0.49 7.58 0.95
CA ALA A 84 -0.48 7.80 -0.10
C ALA A 84 -1.39 9.01 0.18
N ARG A 85 -1.92 9.11 1.42
CA ARG A 85 -2.71 10.29 1.83
C ARG A 85 -1.90 11.58 1.73
N GLY A 86 -0.63 11.55 2.12
CA GLY A 86 0.28 12.67 1.96
C GLY A 86 0.44 13.11 0.49
N ARG A 87 0.53 12.17 -0.45
CA ARG A 87 0.60 12.48 -1.89
C ARG A 87 -0.70 13.06 -2.44
N GLU A 88 -1.86 12.57 -2.01
CA GLU A 88 -3.14 13.18 -2.42
C GLU A 88 -3.22 14.66 -2.00
N LEU A 89 -2.80 14.94 -0.77
CA LEU A 89 -2.77 16.31 -0.26
C LEU A 89 -1.81 17.20 -1.06
N LEU A 90 -0.71 16.65 -1.58
CA LEU A 90 0.20 17.37 -2.46
C LEU A 90 -0.37 17.59 -3.88
N ALA A 91 -1.31 16.75 -4.33
CA ALA A 91 -1.88 16.82 -5.68
C ALA A 91 -3.08 17.78 -5.81
N GLU A 92 -3.73 18.13 -4.70
CA GLU A 92 -4.92 19.01 -4.71
C GLU A 92 -4.53 20.50 -4.85
N GLU A 93 -3.74 21.07 -3.91
CA GLU A 93 -3.24 22.46 -3.97
C GLU A 93 -2.02 22.69 -3.02
N ASP A 94 -1.14 23.65 -3.34
CA ASP A 94 0.02 24.05 -2.50
C ASP A 94 -0.35 24.37 -1.04
N ALA A 95 -1.57 24.90 -0.81
CA ALA A 95 -2.06 25.27 0.52
C ALA A 95 -2.17 24.08 1.49
N ARG A 96 -2.19 22.84 0.97
CA ARG A 96 -2.26 21.62 1.77
C ARG A 96 -0.88 21.03 2.09
N ALA A 97 0.22 21.66 1.64
CA ALA A 97 1.58 21.18 1.88
C ALA A 97 1.91 21.03 3.39
N VAL A 98 1.42 21.92 4.26
CA VAL A 98 1.63 21.81 5.72
C VAL A 98 1.04 20.51 6.24
N LYS A 99 -0.21 20.22 5.85
CA LYS A 99 -0.91 19.00 6.24
C LYS A 99 -0.24 17.76 5.65
N ALA A 100 0.19 17.83 4.38
CA ALA A 100 0.93 16.75 3.75
C ALA A 100 2.21 16.40 4.52
N VAL A 101 2.96 17.39 5.00
CA VAL A 101 4.15 17.17 5.82
C VAL A 101 3.82 16.33 7.07
N GLU A 102 2.72 16.62 7.77
CA GLU A 102 2.32 15.85 8.96
C GLU A 102 2.11 14.35 8.64
N PHE A 103 1.40 14.05 7.55
CA PHE A 103 1.16 12.67 7.11
C PHE A 103 2.46 11.98 6.66
N LEU A 104 3.29 12.67 5.87
CA LEU A 104 4.50 12.09 5.30
C LEU A 104 5.59 11.86 6.37
N VAL A 105 5.75 12.76 7.33
CA VAL A 105 6.70 12.58 8.45
C VAL A 105 6.26 11.44 9.36
N GLU A 106 4.94 11.30 9.61
CA GLU A 106 4.44 10.15 10.34
C GLU A 106 4.65 8.85 9.56
N ALA A 107 4.42 8.83 8.25
CA ALA A 107 4.72 7.69 7.39
C ALA A 107 6.19 7.27 7.52
N SER A 108 7.11 8.25 7.56
CA SER A 108 8.55 8.01 7.74
C SER A 108 8.84 7.34 9.08
N SER A 109 8.14 7.75 10.14
CA SER A 109 8.27 7.18 11.48
C SER A 109 7.71 5.75 11.57
N CYS A 110 6.65 5.45 10.82
CA CYS A 110 6.13 4.09 10.68
C CYS A 110 7.09 3.17 9.91
N PHE A 111 7.75 3.67 8.86
CA PHE A 111 8.76 2.90 8.13
C PHE A 111 10.00 2.57 8.98
N GLU A 112 10.45 3.49 9.84
CA GLU A 112 11.53 3.19 10.79
C GLU A 112 11.11 2.14 11.83
N ARG A 113 9.87 2.21 12.34
CA ARG A 113 9.31 1.14 13.20
C ARG A 113 9.32 -0.23 12.52
N CYS A 114 9.05 -0.30 11.21
CA CYS A 114 9.16 -1.56 10.46
C CYS A 114 10.59 -2.12 10.49
N ARG A 115 11.60 -1.25 10.34
CA ARG A 115 13.02 -1.62 10.39
C ARG A 115 13.38 -2.18 11.77
N GLU A 116 12.92 -1.53 12.84
CA GLU A 116 13.12 -1.98 14.23
C GLU A 116 12.45 -3.33 14.53
N GLN A 117 11.34 -3.63 13.87
CA GLN A 117 10.56 -4.87 14.01
C GLN A 117 11.06 -6.02 13.12
N GLY A 118 12.32 -5.96 12.67
CA GLY A 118 12.98 -7.05 11.94
C GLY A 118 12.74 -7.07 10.43
N ALA A 119 12.15 -6.01 9.84
CA ALA A 119 11.99 -5.89 8.39
C ALA A 119 13.09 -5.05 7.71
N ALA A 120 14.27 -4.90 8.34
CA ALA A 120 15.35 -4.05 7.85
C ALA A 120 15.79 -4.37 6.40
N GLU A 121 15.94 -5.66 6.07
CA GLU A 121 16.33 -6.09 4.73
C GLU A 121 15.27 -5.79 3.66
N ILE A 122 14.00 -5.91 4.03
CA ILE A 122 12.87 -5.60 3.16
C ILE A 122 12.81 -4.08 2.93
N MET A 123 13.01 -3.31 4.00
CA MET A 123 13.06 -1.84 3.97
C MET A 123 14.20 -1.29 3.11
N ASP A 124 15.36 -1.95 3.11
CA ASP A 124 16.50 -1.56 2.28
C ASP A 124 16.30 -1.80 0.78
N LYS A 125 15.35 -2.69 0.43
CA LYS A 125 14.95 -3.02 -0.94
C LYS A 125 13.68 -2.28 -1.39
N LEU A 126 12.94 -1.70 -0.45
CA LEU A 126 11.69 -0.97 -0.71
C LEU A 126 11.98 0.40 -1.34
N ALA A 127 11.71 0.53 -2.64
CA ALA A 127 11.78 1.80 -3.35
C ALA A 127 10.91 2.90 -2.70
N ASN A 128 9.79 2.50 -2.09
CA ASN A 128 8.82 3.40 -1.48
C ASN A 128 9.43 4.27 -0.37
N TYR A 129 10.42 3.77 0.38
CA TYR A 129 11.03 4.57 1.44
C TYR A 129 11.88 5.71 0.88
N GLY A 130 12.67 5.46 -0.18
CA GLY A 130 13.41 6.51 -0.88
C GLY A 130 12.48 7.55 -1.50
N GLN A 131 11.39 7.07 -2.12
CA GLN A 131 10.35 7.93 -2.69
C GLN A 131 9.67 8.81 -1.63
N LEU A 132 9.33 8.25 -0.47
CA LEU A 132 8.77 9.01 0.64
C LEU A 132 9.71 10.15 1.07
N GLN A 133 11.02 9.90 1.17
CA GLN A 133 11.96 10.95 1.55
C GLN A 133 11.99 12.09 0.51
N LEU A 134 11.86 11.77 -0.78
CA LEU A 134 11.71 12.79 -1.83
C LEU A 134 10.39 13.56 -1.71
N ASP A 135 9.28 12.87 -1.45
CA ASP A 135 7.96 13.51 -1.30
C ASP A 135 7.91 14.45 -0.08
N ILE A 136 8.59 14.11 1.03
CA ILE A 136 8.75 15.02 2.17
C ILE A 136 9.55 16.28 1.77
N CYS A 137 10.67 16.09 1.07
CA CYS A 137 11.49 17.21 0.61
C CYS A 137 10.75 18.08 -0.41
N TRP A 138 9.88 17.47 -1.24
CA TRP A 138 8.98 18.18 -2.13
C TRP A 138 8.01 19.05 -1.36
N ALA A 139 7.35 18.49 -0.34
CA ALA A 139 6.47 19.26 0.54
C ALA A 139 7.20 20.44 1.21
N TYR A 140 8.45 20.25 1.67
CA TYR A 140 9.29 21.34 2.18
C TYR A 140 9.59 22.41 1.13
N ALA A 141 9.88 22.00 -0.12
CA ALA A 141 10.14 22.94 -1.21
C ALA A 141 8.91 23.79 -1.55
N LEU A 142 7.69 23.21 -1.49
CA LEU A 142 6.44 23.94 -1.68
C LEU A 142 6.20 24.96 -0.55
N LEU A 143 6.48 24.57 0.71
CA LEU A 143 6.36 25.47 1.87
C LEU A 143 7.35 26.64 1.81
N GLY A 144 8.55 26.42 1.28
CA GLY A 144 9.58 27.45 1.14
C GLY A 144 10.14 27.98 2.47
N ASP A 145 9.88 27.29 3.59
CA ASP A 145 10.40 27.65 4.91
C ASP A 145 11.82 27.09 5.12
N ALA A 146 12.77 27.98 5.38
CA ALA A 146 14.17 27.63 5.62
C ALA A 146 14.37 26.81 6.92
N SER A 147 13.40 26.80 7.83
CA SER A 147 13.45 26.00 9.05
C SER A 147 13.58 24.49 8.77
N TYR A 148 13.01 24.01 7.66
CA TYR A 148 13.07 22.61 7.25
C TYR A 148 14.37 22.22 6.53
N LEU A 149 15.23 23.18 6.18
CA LEU A 149 16.40 22.93 5.35
C LEU A 149 17.37 21.86 5.92
N PRO A 150 17.70 21.85 7.23
CA PRO A 150 18.58 20.82 7.79
C PRO A 150 17.99 19.41 7.69
N ASP A 151 16.68 19.26 7.91
CA ASP A 151 16.00 17.97 7.78
C ASP A 151 15.90 17.55 6.31
N ALA A 152 15.61 18.49 5.41
CA ALA A 152 15.61 18.26 3.96
C ALA A 152 16.96 17.70 3.47
N GLU A 153 18.09 18.29 3.89
CA GLU A 153 19.42 17.79 3.51
C GLU A 153 19.66 16.35 3.99
N ALA A 154 19.27 16.02 5.23
CA ALA A 154 19.41 14.68 5.79
C ALA A 154 18.55 13.65 5.00
N ARG A 155 17.31 14.00 4.68
CA ARG A 155 16.40 13.15 3.91
C ARG A 155 16.86 12.95 2.47
N LEU A 156 17.38 13.99 1.82
CA LEU A 156 17.96 13.88 0.47
C LEU A 156 19.18 12.94 0.44
N GLN A 157 20.00 12.91 1.49
CA GLN A 157 21.10 11.93 1.59
C GLN A 157 20.59 10.49 1.74
N VAL A 158 19.49 10.29 2.46
CA VAL A 158 18.83 8.98 2.56
C VAL A 158 18.28 8.56 1.20
N ALA A 159 17.54 9.45 0.52
CA ALA A 159 17.01 9.20 -0.83
C ALA A 159 18.12 8.87 -1.83
N GLU A 160 19.22 9.62 -1.82
CA GLU A 160 20.37 9.39 -2.69
C GLU A 160 21.01 8.01 -2.46
N ARG A 161 21.14 7.56 -1.20
CA ARG A 161 21.66 6.22 -0.90
C ARG A 161 20.74 5.12 -1.44
N MET A 162 19.43 5.31 -1.36
CA MET A 162 18.45 4.33 -1.87
C MET A 162 18.44 4.29 -3.40
N ILE A 163 18.46 5.45 -4.07
CA ILE A 163 18.51 5.54 -5.53
C ILE A 163 19.78 4.88 -6.08
N ARG A 164 20.94 5.10 -5.44
CA ARG A 164 22.21 4.47 -5.85
C ARG A 164 22.23 2.95 -5.77
N ARG A 165 21.31 2.33 -5.02
CA ARG A 165 21.14 0.87 -4.99
C ARG A 165 20.28 0.35 -6.14
N GLN A 166 19.47 1.21 -6.74
CA GLN A 166 18.49 0.86 -7.78
C GLN A 166 18.96 1.26 -9.17
N VAL A 167 19.72 2.35 -9.27
CA VAL A 167 20.18 2.92 -10.54
C VAL A 167 21.69 3.03 -10.54
N ASP A 168 22.32 2.32 -11.48
CA ASP A 168 23.77 2.30 -11.63
C ASP A 168 24.33 3.67 -12.08
N LYS A 169 25.48 4.04 -11.54
CA LYS A 169 26.17 5.29 -11.92
C LYS A 169 26.54 5.33 -13.41
N ASN A 170 26.94 4.18 -13.96
CA ASN A 170 27.29 4.06 -15.38
C ASN A 170 26.05 4.24 -16.26
N PHE A 171 24.89 3.76 -15.81
CA PHE A 171 23.63 3.98 -16.50
C PHE A 171 23.27 5.47 -16.52
N LEU A 172 23.39 6.18 -15.39
CA LEU A 172 23.13 7.62 -15.34
C LEU A 172 24.10 8.43 -16.22
N ALA A 173 25.38 8.05 -16.27
CA ALA A 173 26.35 8.70 -17.14
C ALA A 173 26.02 8.49 -18.62
N LEU A 174 25.58 7.29 -19.01
CA LEU A 174 25.13 7.02 -20.39
C LEU A 174 23.84 7.77 -20.71
N ALA A 175 22.90 7.83 -19.77
CA ALA A 175 21.66 8.59 -19.91
C ALA A 175 21.94 10.08 -20.12
N GLU A 176 22.91 10.65 -19.40
CA GLU A 176 23.32 12.05 -19.57
C GLU A 176 23.82 12.33 -21.00
N VAL A 177 24.69 11.47 -21.54
CA VAL A 177 25.15 11.57 -22.94
C VAL A 177 23.99 11.44 -23.94
N LYS A 178 23.05 10.52 -23.69
CA LYS A 178 21.85 10.35 -24.53
C LYS A 178 20.96 11.59 -24.50
N ALA A 179 20.77 12.19 -23.33
CA ALA A 179 19.99 13.42 -23.19
C ALA A 179 20.65 14.62 -23.87
N GLU A 180 21.98 14.74 -23.80
CA GLU A 180 22.73 15.75 -24.57
C GLU A 180 22.57 15.59 -26.09
N GLN A 181 22.37 14.35 -26.56
CA GLN A 181 22.07 14.03 -27.96
C GLN A 181 20.59 14.23 -28.33
N GLY A 182 19.75 14.64 -27.37
CA GLY A 182 18.31 14.84 -27.58
C GLY A 182 17.50 13.55 -27.66
N ALA A 183 18.04 12.41 -27.21
CA ALA A 183 17.30 11.16 -27.16
C ALA A 183 16.34 11.13 -25.96
N THR A 184 15.18 10.50 -26.14
CA THR A 184 14.22 10.29 -25.04
C THR A 184 14.80 9.33 -24.01
N LEU A 185 14.76 9.72 -22.74
CA LEU A 185 15.27 8.90 -21.64
C LEU A 185 14.24 7.93 -21.07
N PRO A 186 14.70 6.78 -20.55
CA PRO A 186 13.83 5.80 -19.95
C PRO A 186 13.44 6.20 -18.52
N PRO A 187 12.30 5.71 -17.98
CA PRO A 187 11.70 6.23 -16.75
C PRO A 187 12.52 5.96 -15.48
N GLU A 188 13.49 5.05 -15.49
CA GLU A 188 14.35 4.70 -14.35
C GLU A 188 15.20 5.89 -13.87
N VAL A 189 15.38 6.92 -14.71
CA VAL A 189 16.09 8.14 -14.31
C VAL A 189 15.23 9.07 -13.45
N LEU A 190 13.89 8.95 -13.45
CA LEU A 190 12.95 9.86 -12.79
C LEU A 190 13.29 10.14 -11.30
N PRO A 191 13.59 9.12 -10.46
CA PRO A 191 13.94 9.36 -9.06
C PRO A 191 15.22 10.21 -8.92
N SER A 192 16.19 10.01 -9.81
CA SER A 192 17.45 10.76 -9.82
C SER A 192 17.22 12.23 -10.21
N VAL A 193 16.33 12.47 -11.18
CA VAL A 193 15.95 13.82 -11.61
C VAL A 193 15.30 14.60 -10.48
N ARG A 194 14.32 13.99 -9.79
CA ARG A 194 13.63 14.63 -8.66
C ARG A 194 14.58 14.87 -7.48
N LEU A 195 15.50 13.95 -7.22
CA LEU A 195 16.59 14.14 -6.26
C LEU A 195 17.45 15.37 -6.60
N TRP A 196 17.92 15.49 -7.84
CA TRP A 196 18.77 16.62 -8.24
C TRP A 196 18.03 17.95 -8.18
N LEU A 197 16.78 17.99 -8.63
CA LEU A 197 15.93 19.17 -8.51
C LEU A 197 15.83 19.64 -7.05
N LEU A 198 15.42 18.75 -6.14
CA LEU A 198 15.23 19.08 -4.73
C LEU A 198 16.55 19.40 -4.01
N ARG A 199 17.64 18.72 -4.37
CA ARG A 199 18.98 19.03 -3.84
C ARG A 199 19.48 20.39 -4.32
N GLY A 200 19.20 20.74 -5.58
CA GLY A 200 19.46 22.08 -6.12
C GLY A 200 18.70 23.17 -5.36
N VAL A 201 17.41 22.94 -5.09
CA VAL A 201 16.56 23.82 -4.27
C VAL A 201 17.14 24.01 -2.86
N ALA A 202 17.49 22.92 -2.17
CA ALA A 202 18.09 22.98 -0.84
C ALA A 202 19.42 23.75 -0.84
N LYS A 203 20.31 23.47 -1.80
CA LYS A 203 21.59 24.19 -1.96
C LYS A 203 21.39 25.68 -2.24
N ALA A 204 20.37 26.05 -3.01
CA ALA A 204 20.02 27.45 -3.26
C ALA A 204 19.57 28.14 -1.97
N GLY A 205 18.71 27.48 -1.16
CA GLY A 205 18.28 27.98 0.15
C GLY A 205 19.43 28.18 1.15
N ARG A 206 20.50 27.38 1.03
CA ARG A 206 21.74 27.53 1.82
C ARG A 206 22.66 28.66 1.33
N GLY A 207 22.42 29.22 0.14
CA GLY A 207 23.28 30.20 -0.51
C GLY A 207 24.45 29.59 -1.32
N SER A 208 24.45 28.27 -1.55
CA SER A 208 25.47 27.59 -2.37
C SER A 208 25.11 27.63 -3.86
N VAL A 209 25.14 28.83 -4.46
CA VAL A 209 24.67 29.12 -5.83
C VAL A 209 25.31 28.23 -6.90
N ALA A 210 26.64 28.06 -6.89
CA ALA A 210 27.33 27.28 -7.92
C ALA A 210 26.90 25.80 -7.93
N ALA A 211 26.86 25.17 -6.75
CA ALA A 211 26.45 23.78 -6.61
C ALA A 211 24.94 23.56 -6.84
N ALA A 212 24.12 24.58 -6.57
CA ALA A 212 22.70 24.57 -6.89
C ALA A 212 22.49 24.62 -8.40
N ARG A 213 23.22 25.49 -9.10
CA ARG A 213 23.16 25.62 -10.57
C ARG A 213 23.54 24.31 -11.27
N GLU A 214 24.57 23.61 -10.80
CA GLU A 214 24.98 22.31 -11.35
C GLU A 214 23.85 21.27 -11.27
N ASP A 215 23.25 21.09 -10.08
CA ASP A 215 22.17 20.13 -9.88
C ASP A 215 20.91 20.49 -10.69
N LEU A 216 20.55 21.78 -10.73
CA LEU A 216 19.36 22.25 -11.47
C LEU A 216 19.55 22.16 -12.98
N GLN A 217 20.74 22.48 -13.51
CA GLN A 217 21.05 22.32 -14.94
C GLN A 217 20.98 20.85 -15.35
N ARG A 218 21.51 19.96 -14.51
CA ARG A 218 21.42 18.52 -14.75
C ARG A 218 19.98 18.02 -14.74
N ALA A 219 19.18 18.46 -13.76
CA ALA A 219 17.76 18.14 -13.70
C ALA A 219 17.01 18.67 -14.94
N ALA A 220 17.32 19.90 -15.39
CA ALA A 220 16.72 20.51 -16.58
C ALA A 220 16.95 19.68 -17.85
N LEU A 221 18.20 19.25 -18.07
CA LEU A 221 18.58 18.43 -19.21
C LEU A 221 17.79 17.11 -19.25
N PHE A 222 17.66 16.44 -18.10
CA PHE A 222 16.92 15.19 -18.01
C PHE A 222 15.40 15.38 -18.12
N ILE A 223 14.82 16.42 -17.52
CA ILE A 223 13.38 16.73 -17.63
C ILE A 223 13.01 16.99 -19.09
N GLN A 224 13.86 17.68 -19.84
CA GLN A 224 13.69 17.90 -21.27
C GLN A 224 13.73 16.57 -22.04
N ALA A 225 14.71 15.71 -21.74
CA ALA A 225 14.85 14.41 -22.40
C ALA A 225 13.78 13.38 -21.99
N LEU A 226 13.06 13.61 -20.89
CA LEU A 226 11.90 12.81 -20.47
C LEU A 226 10.58 13.25 -21.11
N GLN A 227 10.59 14.35 -21.88
CA GLN A 227 9.45 14.73 -22.70
C GLN A 227 9.27 13.74 -23.84
N VAL A 228 8.02 13.53 -24.21
CA VAL A 228 7.62 12.58 -25.25
C VAL A 228 6.82 13.33 -26.31
N ASP A 229 6.93 12.88 -27.56
CA ASP A 229 6.16 13.45 -28.66
C ASP A 229 4.66 13.17 -28.50
N GLU A 230 3.85 14.23 -28.49
CA GLU A 230 2.39 14.15 -28.32
C GLU A 230 1.70 13.46 -29.51
N THR A 231 2.30 13.48 -30.71
CA THR A 231 1.72 12.75 -31.86
C THR A 231 1.88 11.24 -31.70
N ALA A 232 3.04 10.79 -31.20
CA ALA A 232 3.26 9.41 -30.79
C ALA A 232 2.31 8.99 -29.66
N VAL A 233 2.10 9.84 -28.63
CA VAL A 233 1.12 9.58 -27.56
C VAL A 233 -0.28 9.39 -28.14
N ALA A 234 -0.74 10.29 -29.01
CA ALA A 234 -2.05 10.21 -29.64
C ALA A 234 -2.24 8.91 -30.44
N SER A 235 -1.19 8.42 -31.11
CA SER A 235 -1.22 7.15 -31.83
C SER A 235 -1.47 5.96 -30.88
N LEU A 236 -0.83 5.93 -29.71
CA LEU A 236 -1.02 4.87 -28.72
C LEU A 236 -2.38 4.96 -28.00
N LEU A 237 -2.88 6.17 -27.76
CA LEU A 237 -4.24 6.38 -27.25
C LEU A 237 -5.29 5.78 -28.21
N SER A 238 -5.08 5.87 -29.52
CA SER A 238 -5.98 5.26 -30.51
C SER A 238 -6.00 3.72 -30.46
N LEU A 239 -4.93 3.12 -29.92
CA LEU A 239 -4.84 1.67 -29.65
C LEU A 239 -5.51 1.27 -28.31
N GLY A 240 -6.07 2.22 -27.58
CA GLY A 240 -6.78 2.01 -26.31
C GLY A 240 -5.91 2.11 -25.06
N ALA A 241 -4.66 2.58 -25.16
CA ALA A 241 -3.83 2.86 -24.00
C ALA A 241 -4.31 4.11 -23.25
N THR A 242 -4.10 4.17 -21.94
CA THR A 242 -4.24 5.44 -21.21
C THR A 242 -3.05 6.36 -21.50
N ARG A 243 -3.18 7.67 -21.23
CA ARG A 243 -2.07 8.62 -21.47
C ARG A 243 -0.83 8.25 -20.65
N LEU A 244 -0.99 7.85 -19.39
CA LEU A 244 0.11 7.44 -18.53
C LEU A 244 0.83 6.21 -19.10
N GLN A 245 0.07 5.19 -19.52
CA GLN A 245 0.63 4.00 -20.17
C GLN A 245 1.36 4.33 -21.47
N ALA A 246 0.79 5.21 -22.30
CA ALA A 246 1.41 5.64 -23.56
C ALA A 246 2.74 6.37 -23.32
N VAL A 247 2.78 7.34 -22.39
CA VAL A 247 3.99 8.08 -22.04
C VAL A 247 5.04 7.16 -21.43
N ALA A 248 4.64 6.26 -20.52
CA ALA A 248 5.54 5.29 -19.90
C ALA A 248 6.18 4.36 -20.94
N ALA A 249 5.37 3.80 -21.85
CA ALA A 249 5.84 2.95 -22.93
C ALA A 249 6.79 3.69 -23.88
N LEU A 250 6.47 4.93 -24.24
CA LEU A 250 7.33 5.75 -25.09
C LEU A 250 8.67 6.08 -24.42
N ARG A 251 8.69 6.36 -23.11
CA ARG A 251 9.95 6.55 -22.37
C ARG A 251 10.79 5.26 -22.38
N ARG A 252 10.18 4.09 -22.10
CA ARG A 252 10.86 2.79 -22.16
C ARG A 252 11.41 2.47 -23.55
N CYS A 253 10.71 2.89 -24.59
CA CYS A 253 11.05 2.61 -25.99
C CYS A 253 11.80 3.75 -26.71
N GLU A 254 12.44 4.66 -25.95
CA GLU A 254 13.25 5.77 -26.49
C GLU A 254 12.50 6.65 -27.51
N GLY A 255 11.19 6.83 -27.30
CA GLY A 255 10.32 7.68 -28.14
C GLY A 255 9.75 6.99 -29.40
N SER A 256 10.06 5.70 -29.64
CA SER A 256 9.54 4.98 -30.81
C SER A 256 8.10 4.50 -30.59
N ALA A 257 7.16 5.03 -31.38
CA ALA A 257 5.74 4.67 -31.32
C ALA A 257 5.48 3.18 -31.63
N ASP A 258 6.14 2.63 -32.66
CA ASP A 258 5.97 1.23 -33.05
C ASP A 258 6.43 0.28 -31.93
N ARG A 259 7.62 0.52 -31.37
CA ARG A 259 8.15 -0.26 -30.24
C ARG A 259 7.29 -0.11 -28.99
N ALA A 260 6.76 1.09 -28.74
CA ALA A 260 5.87 1.33 -27.62
C ALA A 260 4.53 0.61 -27.78
N ALA A 261 4.00 0.49 -29.00
CA ALA A 261 2.81 -0.32 -29.27
C ALA A 261 3.07 -1.80 -29.01
N ASP A 262 4.21 -2.33 -29.47
CA ASP A 262 4.63 -3.70 -29.19
C ASP A 262 4.82 -3.95 -27.68
N ASP A 263 5.45 -3.00 -26.96
CA ASP A 263 5.63 -3.03 -25.50
C ASP A 263 4.29 -3.07 -24.77
N LEU A 264 3.32 -2.24 -25.16
CA LEU A 264 1.98 -2.21 -24.56
C LEU A 264 1.25 -3.55 -24.74
N LEU A 265 1.33 -4.16 -25.93
CA LEU A 265 0.74 -5.47 -26.19
C LEU A 265 1.42 -6.59 -25.41
N ALA A 266 2.76 -6.59 -25.38
CA ALA A 266 3.56 -7.56 -24.63
C ALA A 266 3.29 -7.45 -23.13
N ASN A 267 3.32 -6.23 -22.58
CA ASN A 267 3.06 -5.96 -21.17
C ASN A 267 1.63 -6.35 -20.78
N ALA A 268 0.63 -6.14 -21.65
CA ALA A 268 -0.73 -6.61 -21.38
C ALA A 268 -0.80 -8.14 -21.20
N SER A 269 -0.01 -8.90 -21.96
CA SER A 269 0.09 -10.36 -21.82
C SER A 269 0.82 -10.77 -20.53
N GLN A 270 1.95 -10.11 -20.23
CA GLN A 270 2.72 -10.35 -19.00
C GLN A 270 1.90 -10.01 -17.76
N ARG A 271 1.11 -8.93 -17.78
CA ARG A 271 0.18 -8.54 -16.70
C ARG A 271 -0.83 -9.64 -16.41
N LYS A 272 -1.40 -10.25 -17.46
CA LYS A 272 -2.35 -11.37 -17.31
C LYS A 272 -1.65 -12.58 -16.67
N ALA A 273 -0.43 -12.91 -17.12
CA ALA A 273 0.35 -14.00 -16.56
C ALA A 273 0.72 -13.76 -15.09
N ALA A 274 1.28 -12.60 -14.74
CA ALA A 274 1.62 -12.25 -13.36
C ALA A 274 0.39 -12.22 -12.43
N LYS A 275 -0.78 -11.80 -12.95
CA LYS A 275 -2.05 -11.87 -12.19
C LYS A 275 -2.49 -13.31 -11.97
N GLN A 276 -2.33 -14.20 -12.95
CA GLN A 276 -2.63 -15.62 -12.80
C GLN A 276 -1.65 -16.30 -11.84
N GLU A 277 -0.36 -15.98 -11.91
CA GLU A 277 0.67 -16.55 -11.03
C GLU A 277 0.44 -16.14 -9.57
N ARG A 278 0.07 -14.88 -9.30
CA ARG A 278 -0.30 -14.45 -7.94
C ARG A 278 -1.58 -15.14 -7.44
N ARG A 279 -2.56 -15.35 -8.32
CA ARG A 279 -3.76 -16.15 -7.97
C ARG A 279 -3.40 -17.60 -7.63
N ALA A 280 -2.46 -18.19 -8.35
CA ALA A 280 -1.96 -19.53 -8.08
C ALA A 280 -1.21 -19.59 -6.74
N GLN A 281 -0.31 -18.64 -6.47
CA GLN A 281 0.40 -18.54 -5.18
C GLN A 281 -0.55 -18.45 -3.98
N ARG A 282 -1.67 -17.72 -4.13
CA ARG A 282 -2.74 -17.67 -3.11
C ARG A 282 -3.40 -19.03 -2.89
N GLN A 283 -3.66 -19.78 -3.96
CA GLN A 283 -4.21 -21.13 -3.87
C GLN A 283 -3.24 -22.10 -3.22
N TYR A 284 -1.93 -21.94 -3.48
CA TYR A 284 -0.91 -22.77 -2.86
C TYR A 284 -0.76 -22.46 -1.37
N GLY A 285 -0.85 -21.19 -0.97
CA GLY A 285 -0.80 -20.77 0.43
C GLY A 285 0.62 -20.60 0.99
N LEU A 286 0.72 -20.52 2.32
CA LEU A 286 1.96 -20.20 3.04
C LEU A 286 2.70 -21.45 3.52
N THR A 287 4.02 -21.37 3.54
CA THR A 287 4.95 -22.31 4.17
C THR A 287 4.97 -22.12 5.69
N LYS A 288 5.57 -23.07 6.43
CA LYS A 288 5.75 -22.95 7.89
C LYS A 288 6.52 -21.69 8.32
N ALA A 289 7.45 -21.23 7.48
CA ALA A 289 8.21 -20.01 7.69
C ALA A 289 7.43 -18.72 7.33
N GLY A 290 6.20 -18.83 6.83
CA GLY A 290 5.38 -17.69 6.43
C GLY A 290 5.71 -17.13 5.04
N ALA A 291 6.56 -17.81 4.25
CA ALA A 291 6.79 -17.49 2.83
C ALA A 291 5.72 -18.16 1.95
N PHE A 292 5.36 -17.53 0.83
CA PHE A 292 4.48 -18.16 -0.17
C PHE A 292 5.17 -19.35 -0.84
N VAL A 293 4.39 -20.36 -1.24
CA VAL A 293 4.93 -21.48 -2.02
C VAL A 293 5.42 -20.96 -3.38
N ASP A 294 6.69 -21.23 -3.69
CA ASP A 294 7.31 -20.77 -4.93
C ASP A 294 6.81 -21.61 -6.13
N PRO A 295 6.21 -20.98 -7.16
CA PRO A 295 5.62 -21.70 -8.29
C PRO A 295 6.68 -22.40 -9.15
N ASP A 296 7.91 -21.91 -9.21
CA ASP A 296 8.97 -22.59 -9.97
C ASP A 296 9.40 -23.88 -9.28
N SER A 297 9.60 -23.82 -7.96
CA SER A 297 9.86 -24.99 -7.12
C SER A 297 8.75 -26.04 -7.24
N LEU A 298 7.49 -25.59 -7.27
CA LEU A 298 6.34 -26.48 -7.52
C LEU A 298 6.39 -27.10 -8.92
N ARG A 299 6.58 -26.30 -9.97
CA ARG A 299 6.70 -26.79 -11.35
C ARG A 299 7.84 -27.80 -11.49
N GLN A 300 8.96 -27.58 -10.81
CA GLN A 300 10.10 -28.49 -10.81
C GLN A 300 9.73 -29.86 -10.23
N ILE A 301 9.08 -29.89 -9.06
CA ILE A 301 8.65 -31.16 -8.43
C ILE A 301 7.56 -31.85 -9.25
N VAL A 302 6.58 -31.12 -9.76
CA VAL A 302 5.52 -31.66 -10.62
C VAL A 302 6.08 -32.24 -11.92
N SER A 303 7.11 -31.61 -12.49
CA SER A 303 7.80 -32.13 -13.69
C SER A 303 8.48 -33.48 -13.48
N MET A 304 8.77 -33.85 -12.23
CA MET A 304 9.30 -35.16 -11.85
C MET A 304 8.21 -36.24 -11.70
N GLY A 305 6.95 -35.91 -12.02
CA GLY A 305 5.81 -36.84 -11.98
C GLY A 305 5.14 -36.97 -10.61
N ILE A 306 5.40 -36.02 -9.70
CA ILE A 306 4.77 -35.97 -8.38
C ILE A 306 3.45 -35.18 -8.49
N ASP A 307 2.42 -35.66 -7.80
CA ASP A 307 1.12 -35.00 -7.73
C ASP A 307 1.22 -33.57 -7.15
N GLU A 308 0.47 -32.64 -7.72
CA GLU A 308 0.53 -31.21 -7.37
C GLU A 308 0.16 -30.96 -5.91
N ALA A 309 -0.88 -31.63 -5.38
CA ALA A 309 -1.28 -31.46 -3.99
C ALA A 309 -0.25 -32.01 -3.00
N ALA A 310 0.39 -33.13 -3.35
CA ALA A 310 1.50 -33.69 -2.57
C ALA A 310 2.72 -32.75 -2.58
N ALA A 311 3.07 -32.19 -3.74
CA ALA A 311 4.17 -31.26 -3.92
C ALA A 311 3.95 -29.95 -3.13
N ILE A 312 2.74 -29.36 -3.19
CA ILE A 312 2.40 -28.16 -2.39
C ILE A 312 2.58 -28.44 -0.90
N ASN A 313 2.05 -29.56 -0.40
CA ASN A 313 2.15 -29.90 1.02
C ASN A 313 3.60 -30.15 1.46
N ALA A 314 4.43 -30.74 0.60
CA ALA A 314 5.84 -30.95 0.87
C ALA A 314 6.61 -29.62 0.89
N LEU A 315 6.38 -28.75 -0.10
CA LEU A 315 7.01 -27.41 -0.15
C LEU A 315 6.61 -26.54 1.03
N LYS A 316 5.37 -26.65 1.51
CA LYS A 316 4.92 -26.00 2.76
C LYS A 316 5.73 -26.43 3.97
N GLN A 317 6.10 -27.72 4.02
CA GLN A 317 6.82 -28.32 5.13
C GLN A 317 8.33 -28.06 5.05
N SER A 318 8.89 -28.02 3.83
CA SER A 318 10.31 -27.78 3.55
C SER A 318 10.68 -26.30 3.32
N ASN A 319 9.72 -25.38 3.43
CA ASN A 319 9.91 -23.94 3.20
C ASN A 319 10.52 -23.61 1.82
N ASN A 320 9.93 -24.17 0.76
CA ASN A 320 10.39 -24.03 -0.63
C ASN A 320 11.75 -24.66 -0.95
N ASP A 321 12.32 -25.48 -0.06
CA ASP A 321 13.46 -26.31 -0.44
C ASP A 321 12.97 -27.53 -1.26
N VAL A 322 13.39 -27.59 -2.52
CA VAL A 322 13.05 -28.66 -3.46
C VAL A 322 13.59 -30.01 -2.99
N LEU A 323 14.83 -30.04 -2.45
CA LEU A 323 15.44 -31.30 -2.01
C LEU A 323 14.75 -31.81 -0.75
N GLY A 324 14.56 -30.95 0.26
CA GLY A 324 13.81 -31.30 1.46
C GLY A 324 12.36 -31.72 1.16
N ALA A 325 11.70 -31.09 0.19
CA ALA A 325 10.34 -31.49 -0.23
C ALA A 325 10.32 -32.92 -0.80
N LEU A 326 11.28 -33.26 -1.67
CA LEU A 326 11.39 -34.60 -2.26
C LEU A 326 11.65 -35.67 -1.19
N GLU A 327 12.53 -35.39 -0.22
CA GLU A 327 12.78 -36.30 0.90
C GLU A 327 11.51 -36.54 1.74
N GLU A 328 10.73 -35.50 2.00
CA GLU A 328 9.49 -35.61 2.77
C GLU A 328 8.40 -36.39 2.02
N ILE A 329 8.33 -36.23 0.69
CA ILE A 329 7.45 -37.01 -0.19
C ILE A 329 7.87 -38.49 -0.18
N GLN A 330 9.16 -38.77 -0.35
CA GLN A 330 9.69 -40.14 -0.31
C GLN A 330 9.43 -40.80 1.04
N ARG A 331 9.62 -40.07 2.14
CA ARG A 331 9.33 -40.55 3.50
C ARG A 331 7.86 -40.88 3.70
N LYS A 332 6.95 -40.05 3.18
CA LYS A 332 5.49 -40.32 3.25
C LYS A 332 5.09 -41.51 2.39
N LYS A 333 5.65 -41.61 1.18
CA LYS A 333 5.40 -42.75 0.29
C LYS A 333 5.90 -44.06 0.91
N ALA A 334 7.10 -44.07 1.49
CA ALA A 334 7.63 -45.21 2.22
C ALA A 334 6.76 -45.62 3.43
N ARG A 335 6.10 -44.66 4.11
CA ARG A 335 5.14 -44.94 5.19
C ARG A 335 3.80 -45.49 4.69
N GLN A 336 3.34 -45.06 3.52
CA GLN A 336 2.11 -45.59 2.91
C GLN A 336 2.31 -46.98 2.29
N GLU A 337 3.50 -47.27 1.80
CA GLU A 337 3.87 -48.56 1.20
C GLU A 337 4.28 -49.62 2.24
N VAL A 338 4.24 -49.31 3.54
CA VAL A 338 4.39 -50.34 4.58
C VAL A 338 3.20 -51.30 4.46
N LEU A 339 3.47 -52.47 3.87
CA LEU A 339 2.53 -53.57 3.80
C LEU A 339 2.20 -54.00 5.24
N VAL A 340 0.92 -53.97 5.58
CA VAL A 340 0.44 -54.47 6.86
C VAL A 340 0.45 -55.98 6.80
N ASP A 341 1.08 -56.65 7.77
CA ASP A 341 1.02 -58.10 7.85
C ASP A 341 -0.41 -58.55 8.19
N ASP A 342 -1.00 -59.38 7.33
CA ASP A 342 -2.38 -59.87 7.46
C ASP A 342 -2.57 -60.62 8.79
N LEU A 343 -1.51 -61.26 9.30
CA LEU A 343 -1.54 -61.98 10.57
C LEU A 343 -1.57 -61.02 11.77
N ALA A 344 -0.76 -59.96 11.74
CA ALA A 344 -0.76 -58.90 12.74
C ALA A 344 -2.11 -58.16 12.79
N LEU A 345 -2.70 -57.89 11.61
CA LEU A 345 -4.02 -57.27 11.51
C LEU A 345 -5.13 -58.16 12.09
N ALA A 346 -5.14 -59.45 11.75
CA ALA A 346 -6.10 -60.41 12.29
C ALA A 346 -6.01 -60.51 13.82
N SER A 347 -4.79 -60.41 14.39
CA SER A 347 -4.58 -60.40 15.83
C SER A 347 -5.23 -59.18 16.50
N LEU A 348 -5.06 -57.98 15.95
CA LEU A 348 -5.69 -56.76 16.49
C LEU A 348 -7.21 -56.77 16.37
N LEU A 349 -7.75 -57.30 15.27
CA LEU A 349 -9.20 -57.49 15.11
C LEU A 349 -9.77 -58.46 16.15
N SER A 350 -9.03 -59.54 16.45
CA SER A 350 -9.44 -60.51 17.47
C SER A 350 -9.44 -59.94 18.89
N MET A 351 -8.63 -58.90 19.14
CA MET A 351 -8.62 -58.15 20.39
C MET A 351 -9.76 -57.12 20.49
N GLY A 352 -10.58 -57.00 19.44
CA GLY A 352 -11.76 -56.13 19.42
C GLY A 352 -11.51 -54.71 18.90
N PHE A 353 -10.35 -54.43 18.30
CA PHE A 353 -10.09 -53.15 17.66
C PHE A 353 -10.78 -53.04 16.30
N GLU A 354 -11.21 -51.84 15.94
CA GLU A 354 -11.80 -51.56 14.63
C GLU A 354 -10.76 -51.73 13.52
N GLN A 355 -11.15 -52.34 12.40
CA GLN A 355 -10.26 -52.63 11.26
C GLN A 355 -9.53 -51.39 10.74
N SER A 356 -10.25 -50.27 10.60
CA SER A 356 -9.69 -49.00 10.12
C SER A 356 -8.58 -48.47 11.05
N ALA A 357 -8.80 -48.56 12.37
CA ALA A 357 -7.85 -48.12 13.39
C ALA A 357 -6.67 -49.08 13.52
N ALA A 358 -6.90 -50.39 13.46
CA ALA A 358 -5.88 -51.43 13.53
C ALA A 358 -4.90 -51.36 12.34
N GLU A 359 -5.42 -51.20 11.12
CA GLU A 359 -4.58 -51.02 9.93
C GLU A 359 -3.77 -49.72 10.00
N ALA A 360 -4.36 -48.62 10.47
CA ALA A 360 -3.65 -47.35 10.63
C ALA A 360 -2.52 -47.44 11.66
N ALA A 361 -2.79 -48.07 12.81
CA ALA A 361 -1.79 -48.28 13.86
C ALA A 361 -0.63 -49.18 13.39
N LEU A 362 -0.92 -50.26 12.65
CA LEU A 362 0.11 -51.14 12.10
C LEU A 362 0.96 -50.45 11.03
N ARG A 363 0.37 -49.66 10.13
CA ARG A 363 1.13 -48.86 9.14
C ARG A 363 2.09 -47.88 9.79
N GLU A 364 1.73 -47.31 10.93
CA GLU A 364 2.61 -46.37 11.64
C GLU A 364 3.78 -47.02 12.39
N VAL A 365 3.62 -48.28 12.80
CA VAL A 365 4.62 -49.00 13.62
C VAL A 365 5.56 -49.84 12.76
N GLY A 366 5.22 -50.10 11.49
CA GLY A 366 6.10 -50.83 10.56
C GLY A 366 5.53 -52.16 10.07
N GLY A 367 4.23 -52.41 10.25
CA GLY A 367 3.51 -53.53 9.63
C GLY A 367 3.52 -54.85 10.40
N GLU A 368 4.53 -55.09 11.25
CA GLU A 368 4.75 -56.41 11.91
C GLU A 368 4.54 -56.38 13.45
N ASP A 369 4.77 -55.26 14.13
CA ASP A 369 4.78 -55.19 15.60
C ASP A 369 3.39 -54.95 16.23
N VAL A 370 2.71 -56.05 16.58
CA VAL A 370 1.36 -56.04 17.20
C VAL A 370 1.34 -55.31 18.56
N GLU A 371 2.35 -55.49 19.40
CA GLU A 371 2.37 -54.92 20.76
C GLU A 371 2.46 -53.38 20.77
N ALA A 372 3.29 -52.84 19.89
CA ALA A 372 3.45 -51.39 19.75
C ALA A 372 2.23 -50.75 19.07
N ALA A 373 1.56 -51.47 18.15
CA ALA A 373 0.26 -51.05 17.60
C ALA A 373 -0.85 -51.05 18.67
N CYS A 374 -0.92 -52.08 19.51
CA CYS A 374 -1.84 -52.16 20.66
C CYS A 374 -1.63 -50.99 21.65
N ALA A 375 -0.38 -50.69 21.99
CA ALA A 375 -0.06 -49.60 22.91
C ALA A 375 -0.55 -48.25 22.38
N LYS A 376 -0.38 -47.98 21.08
CA LYS A 376 -0.89 -46.76 20.43
C LYS A 376 -2.41 -46.69 20.43
N LEU A 377 -3.09 -47.78 20.08
CA LEU A 377 -4.54 -47.87 20.08
C LEU A 377 -5.15 -47.68 21.48
N ALA A 378 -4.44 -48.10 22.52
CA ALA A 378 -4.84 -47.89 23.92
C ALA A 378 -4.65 -46.44 24.41
N THR A 379 -3.74 -45.67 23.80
CA THR A 379 -3.50 -44.24 24.12
C THR A 379 -4.33 -43.26 23.30
N ALA A 380 -4.99 -43.70 22.21
CA ALA A 380 -5.83 -42.82 21.41
C ALA A 380 -7.19 -42.58 22.10
N PRO A 381 -7.65 -41.32 22.25
CA PRO A 381 -9.01 -41.06 22.75
C PRO A 381 -10.03 -41.56 21.72
N ALA A 382 -11.02 -42.32 22.19
CA ALA A 382 -12.07 -42.90 21.37
C ALA A 382 -12.80 -41.83 20.52
N PRO A 383 -13.11 -42.09 19.24
CA PRO A 383 -13.96 -41.19 18.47
C PRO A 383 -15.34 -41.14 19.12
N ALA A 384 -15.80 -39.91 19.42
CA ALA A 384 -17.17 -39.66 19.82
C ALA A 384 -18.09 -40.13 18.69
N GLN A 385 -18.90 -41.14 18.97
CA GLN A 385 -19.98 -41.58 18.09
C GLN A 385 -20.95 -40.42 17.90
N ALA A 386 -21.01 -39.88 16.68
CA ALA A 386 -22.13 -39.09 16.22
C ALA A 386 -23.34 -40.02 16.01
N PRO A 387 -24.53 -39.75 16.56
CA PRO A 387 -25.73 -40.44 16.14
C PRO A 387 -26.22 -39.83 14.83
N ALA A 388 -26.30 -40.67 13.79
CA ALA A 388 -27.03 -40.40 12.57
C ALA A 388 -28.48 -40.88 12.72
N GLY A 389 -29.44 -40.02 12.38
CA GLY A 389 -30.76 -40.40 11.87
C GLY A 389 -31.98 -40.08 12.74
N ALA A 390 -32.64 -38.95 12.45
CA ALA A 390 -34.11 -38.85 12.38
C ALA A 390 -34.51 -37.63 11.55
N GLU A 391 -35.33 -37.89 10.52
CA GLU A 391 -35.83 -36.97 9.50
C GLU A 391 -36.98 -36.09 10.00
N ASP A 392 -37.11 -34.94 9.32
CA ASP A 392 -38.25 -34.02 9.10
C ASP A 392 -39.58 -34.17 9.89
N SER A 393 -40.10 -33.02 10.37
CA SER A 393 -41.48 -32.53 10.13
C SER A 393 -41.70 -31.12 10.74
N GLU A 394 -41.75 -30.12 9.87
CA GLU A 394 -42.74 -29.02 9.71
C GLU A 394 -43.44 -28.31 10.91
N VAL A 395 -43.19 -26.98 10.96
CA VAL A 395 -44.08 -25.78 11.07
C VAL A 395 -45.26 -25.72 12.07
N GLU A 396 -45.26 -24.71 12.97
CA GLU A 396 -46.16 -23.51 12.99
C GLU A 396 -46.19 -22.78 14.35
N ASP A 397 -46.58 -21.50 14.26
CA ASP A 397 -46.45 -20.36 15.16
C ASP A 397 -47.17 -20.43 16.53
N ALA A 398 -46.71 -19.60 17.49
CA ALA A 398 -47.58 -18.63 18.18
C ALA A 398 -46.86 -17.78 19.26
N GLU A 399 -47.27 -16.51 19.28
CA GLU A 399 -46.93 -15.37 20.14
C GLU A 399 -47.09 -15.53 21.68
N MET A 400 -46.37 -14.62 22.37
CA MET A 400 -46.84 -13.73 23.45
C MET A 400 -46.52 -14.01 24.94
N ALA A 401 -46.02 -12.93 25.56
CA ALA A 401 -46.04 -12.54 26.98
C ALA A 401 -45.08 -13.33 27.92
N ASN A 402 -44.50 -12.79 28.98
CA ASN A 402 -44.79 -11.58 29.76
C ASN A 402 -43.56 -11.23 30.61
N ALA A 403 -43.43 -9.95 30.99
CA ALA A 403 -42.55 -9.52 32.08
C ALA A 403 -43.05 -10.08 33.43
N PRO A 404 -42.25 -9.97 34.50
CA PRO A 404 -42.72 -9.07 35.55
C PRO A 404 -41.66 -8.10 36.05
N ALA A 405 -42.14 -6.88 36.29
CA ALA A 405 -41.50 -5.89 37.13
C ALA A 405 -41.64 -6.31 38.60
N ASP A 406 -40.59 -6.08 39.38
CA ASP A 406 -40.71 -6.01 40.83
C ASP A 406 -40.31 -4.62 41.33
N THR A 407 -41.16 -4.15 42.24
CA THR A 407 -41.27 -2.77 42.71
C THR A 407 -40.60 -2.68 44.06
N GLN A 408 -39.64 -1.77 44.27
CA GLN A 408 -39.44 -1.16 45.59
C GLN A 408 -39.15 0.33 45.45
N ALA A 409 -40.15 1.10 45.86
CA ALA A 409 -40.07 2.52 46.14
C ALA A 409 -39.45 2.74 47.53
N ALA A 410 -38.53 3.69 47.63
CA ALA A 410 -38.29 4.44 48.85
C ALA A 410 -38.19 5.93 48.51
N ASN A 411 -39.18 6.64 49.04
CA ASN A 411 -39.50 8.04 48.90
C ASN A 411 -38.60 8.91 49.82
N GLN A 412 -38.15 10.09 49.37
CA GLN A 412 -38.14 11.33 50.18
C GLN A 412 -37.58 12.55 49.42
N GLY A 413 -38.36 13.65 49.42
CA GLY A 413 -37.82 15.00 49.57
C GLY A 413 -38.03 15.98 48.41
N CYS A 414 -39.08 16.79 48.51
CA CYS A 414 -39.42 17.92 47.62
C CYS A 414 -38.32 19.00 47.47
N ALA A 415 -38.15 19.53 46.24
CA ALA A 415 -37.90 20.97 46.00
C ALA A 415 -38.05 21.38 44.51
N ASN A 416 -39.07 22.22 44.24
CA ASN A 416 -39.25 23.21 43.15
C ASN A 416 -39.16 22.84 41.65
N PRO A 417 -40.24 23.05 40.85
CA PRO A 417 -40.22 22.93 39.39
C PRO A 417 -39.96 24.31 38.76
N ALA A 418 -38.69 24.69 38.63
CA ALA A 418 -38.33 25.85 37.79
C ALA A 418 -36.90 25.81 37.22
N ALA A 419 -36.04 24.91 37.71
CA ALA A 419 -34.64 24.79 37.25
C ALA A 419 -34.37 23.57 36.34
N ALA A 420 -35.35 22.67 36.14
CA ALA A 420 -35.15 21.43 35.37
C ALA A 420 -35.25 21.61 33.84
N ALA A 421 -35.81 22.72 33.35
CA ALA A 421 -35.93 22.95 31.91
C ALA A 421 -34.62 23.39 31.24
N ALA A 422 -33.65 23.93 32.00
CA ALA A 422 -32.35 24.34 31.46
C ALA A 422 -31.30 23.21 31.50
N VAL A 423 -31.39 22.26 32.44
CA VAL A 423 -30.43 21.14 32.57
C VAL A 423 -30.75 20.01 31.57
N GLY A 424 -32.03 19.79 31.24
CA GLY A 424 -32.44 18.78 30.24
C GLY A 424 -32.06 19.13 28.79
N LEU A 425 -32.05 20.43 28.43
CA LEU A 425 -31.65 20.91 27.10
C LEU A 425 -30.12 20.82 26.89
N VAL A 426 -29.33 21.04 27.94
CA VAL A 426 -27.86 20.89 27.88
C VAL A 426 -27.46 19.41 27.77
N GLY A 427 -28.17 18.51 28.45
CA GLY A 427 -27.95 17.06 28.36
C GLY A 427 -28.30 16.48 26.99
N LEU A 428 -29.45 16.87 26.39
CA LEU A 428 -29.83 16.45 25.05
C LEU A 428 -28.91 17.02 23.96
N ALA A 429 -28.44 18.26 24.11
CA ALA A 429 -27.45 18.85 23.20
C ALA A 429 -26.10 18.13 23.31
N ALA A 430 -25.67 17.75 24.52
CA ALA A 430 -24.43 16.99 24.74
C ALA A 430 -24.53 15.55 24.18
N VAL A 431 -25.68 14.88 24.35
CA VAL A 431 -25.93 13.55 23.78
C VAL A 431 -26.05 13.61 22.26
N ALA A 432 -26.70 14.64 21.70
CA ALA A 432 -26.77 14.85 20.27
C ALA A 432 -25.41 15.25 19.66
N ALA A 433 -24.58 16.01 20.38
CA ALA A 433 -23.22 16.33 19.99
C ALA A 433 -22.31 15.09 20.05
N ALA A 434 -22.46 14.24 21.08
CA ALA A 434 -21.74 12.98 21.20
C ALA A 434 -22.15 11.98 20.10
N ALA A 435 -23.45 11.89 19.78
CA ALA A 435 -23.95 11.08 18.67
C ALA A 435 -23.44 11.60 17.32
N LYS A 436 -23.45 12.91 17.09
CA LYS A 436 -22.86 13.54 15.89
C LYS A 436 -21.35 13.29 15.77
N LEU A 437 -20.63 13.37 16.88
CA LEU A 437 -19.19 13.08 16.94
C LEU A 437 -18.91 11.60 16.66
N ALA A 438 -19.72 10.69 17.21
CA ALA A 438 -19.64 9.25 16.91
C ALA A 438 -19.89 8.98 15.43
N THR A 439 -20.97 9.53 14.84
CA THR A 439 -21.25 9.36 13.40
C THR A 439 -20.17 9.98 12.50
N ARG A 440 -19.55 11.09 12.92
CA ARG A 440 -18.41 11.69 12.20
C ARG A 440 -17.16 10.83 12.30
N ASN A 441 -16.89 10.25 13.47
CA ASN A 441 -15.78 9.33 13.65
C ASN A 441 -15.98 8.04 12.85
N ASP A 442 -17.21 7.54 12.75
CA ASP A 442 -17.55 6.38 11.91
C ASP A 442 -17.42 6.71 10.42
N ALA A 443 -17.90 7.88 9.98
CA ALA A 443 -17.74 8.32 8.59
C ALA A 443 -16.26 8.56 8.22
N ALA A 444 -15.48 9.17 9.13
CA ALA A 444 -14.05 9.36 8.93
C ALA A 444 -13.29 8.03 8.97
N TYR A 445 -13.74 7.06 9.76
CA TYR A 445 -13.23 5.71 9.77
C TYR A 445 -13.51 4.99 8.43
N GLU A 446 -14.72 5.08 7.89
CA GLU A 446 -15.04 4.51 6.58
C GLU A 446 -14.27 5.21 5.45
N ALA A 447 -14.11 6.53 5.48
CA ALA A 447 -13.28 7.23 4.50
C ALA A 447 -11.79 6.85 4.61
N ALA A 448 -11.28 6.69 5.84
CA ALA A 448 -9.94 6.20 6.08
C ALA A 448 -9.77 4.76 5.57
N ARG A 449 -10.78 3.92 5.79
CA ARG A 449 -10.85 2.53 5.33
C ARG A 449 -10.84 2.49 3.81
N GLU A 450 -11.75 3.19 3.14
CA GLU A 450 -11.82 3.26 1.67
C GLU A 450 -10.49 3.71 1.07
N LEU A 451 -9.81 4.69 1.68
CA LEU A 451 -8.48 5.11 1.23
C LEU A 451 -7.45 3.99 1.38
N VAL A 452 -7.39 3.37 2.56
CA VAL A 452 -6.45 2.27 2.83
C VAL A 452 -6.72 1.08 1.89
N GLU A 453 -7.99 0.73 1.66
CA GLU A 453 -8.42 -0.32 0.74
C GLU A 453 -8.13 0.04 -0.72
N ARG A 454 -8.33 1.30 -1.12
CA ARG A 454 -8.02 1.79 -2.47
C ARG A 454 -6.53 1.75 -2.72
N GLU A 455 -5.73 2.34 -1.84
CA GLU A 455 -4.28 2.44 -2.03
C GLU A 455 -3.62 1.07 -1.95
N LEU A 456 -3.97 0.26 -0.97
CA LEU A 456 -3.39 -1.07 -0.86
C LEU A 456 -3.99 -2.06 -1.87
N GLY A 457 -5.25 -1.88 -2.30
CA GLY A 457 -5.89 -2.63 -3.38
C GLY A 457 -5.35 -2.28 -4.77
N GLN A 458 -5.00 -1.01 -5.01
CA GLN A 458 -4.28 -0.55 -6.20
C GLN A 458 -2.80 -0.95 -6.16
N CYS A 459 -2.19 -1.03 -4.97
CA CYS A 459 -0.86 -1.64 -4.81
C CYS A 459 -0.84 -3.13 -5.22
N LEU A 460 -1.98 -3.82 -5.25
CA LEU A 460 -2.09 -5.17 -5.84
C LEU A 460 -2.15 -5.15 -7.38
N THR A 461 -2.39 -4.01 -8.02
CA THR A 461 -2.23 -3.80 -9.47
C THR A 461 -1.01 -2.94 -9.76
N ARG A 462 0.11 -3.19 -9.05
CA ARG A 462 1.40 -2.50 -9.16
C ARG A 462 1.85 -2.14 -10.59
N ALA A 463 1.51 -2.94 -11.60
CA ALA A 463 1.84 -2.68 -12.99
C ALA A 463 1.20 -1.39 -13.55
N ASP A 464 0.04 -0.97 -13.04
CA ASP A 464 -0.56 0.32 -13.39
C ASP A 464 0.10 1.45 -12.59
N ALA A 465 0.48 1.22 -11.32
CA ALA A 465 1.21 2.21 -10.51
C ALA A 465 2.62 2.52 -11.05
N GLU A 466 3.31 1.53 -11.62
CA GLU A 466 4.60 1.74 -12.29
C GLU A 466 4.44 2.59 -13.55
N ASP A 467 3.40 2.36 -14.36
CA ASP A 467 3.07 3.22 -15.49
C ASP A 467 2.56 4.60 -15.07
N ASP A 468 1.89 4.72 -13.91
CA ASP A 468 1.44 6.00 -13.38
C ASP A 468 2.63 6.89 -13.00
N VAL A 469 3.63 6.32 -12.33
CA VAL A 469 4.88 7.03 -12.01
C VAL A 469 5.74 7.25 -13.25
N ALA A 470 5.94 6.21 -14.07
CA ALA A 470 6.75 6.28 -15.28
C ALA A 470 6.13 7.17 -16.36
N GLY A 471 4.82 7.32 -16.38
CA GLY A 471 4.03 8.13 -17.32
C GLY A 471 3.65 9.50 -16.79
N ALA A 472 3.97 9.80 -15.52
CA ALA A 472 3.57 11.04 -14.87
C ALA A 472 4.05 12.27 -15.67
N PRO A 473 3.19 13.30 -15.79
CA PRO A 473 3.61 14.59 -16.34
C PRO A 473 4.59 15.27 -15.38
N LEU A 474 5.65 15.88 -15.91
CA LEU A 474 6.69 16.56 -15.13
C LEU A 474 6.44 18.06 -15.00
N VAL A 475 5.17 18.47 -15.00
CA VAL A 475 4.77 19.89 -15.11
C VAL A 475 5.16 20.63 -13.83
N GLU A 476 4.89 20.04 -12.67
CA GLU A 476 5.22 20.66 -11.38
C GLU A 476 6.73 20.79 -11.20
N GLU A 477 7.49 19.74 -11.55
CA GLU A 477 8.96 19.77 -11.53
C GLU A 477 9.52 20.85 -12.46
N GLN A 478 8.93 21.02 -13.65
CA GLN A 478 9.31 22.09 -14.57
C GLN A 478 9.05 23.48 -13.99
N VAL A 479 7.89 23.69 -13.38
CA VAL A 479 7.53 24.98 -12.76
C VAL A 479 8.50 25.30 -11.62
N LEU A 480 8.77 24.33 -10.74
CA LEU A 480 9.72 24.51 -9.64
C LEU A 480 11.14 24.78 -10.15
N LEU A 481 11.58 24.01 -11.15
CA LEU A 481 12.88 24.21 -11.80
C LEU A 481 13.00 25.62 -12.38
N GLN A 482 12.03 26.07 -13.17
CA GLN A 482 12.05 27.41 -13.79
C GLN A 482 12.09 28.51 -12.74
N ARG A 483 11.34 28.37 -11.64
CA ARG A 483 11.36 29.30 -10.51
C ARG A 483 12.76 29.44 -9.91
N TYR A 484 13.46 28.33 -9.68
CA TYR A 484 14.78 28.37 -9.06
C TYR A 484 15.90 28.74 -10.04
N VAL A 485 15.80 28.34 -11.31
CA VAL A 485 16.76 28.77 -12.34
C VAL A 485 16.70 30.29 -12.51
N SER A 486 15.50 30.86 -12.68
CA SER A 486 15.33 32.32 -12.79
C SER A 486 15.78 33.07 -11.53
N PHE A 487 15.52 32.52 -10.34
CA PHE A 487 16.03 33.05 -9.09
C PHE A 487 17.57 33.09 -9.06
N LEU A 488 18.24 32.02 -9.47
CA LEU A 488 19.71 31.96 -9.51
C LEU A 488 20.34 32.80 -10.63
N GLU A 489 19.61 33.11 -11.70
CA GLU A 489 20.06 34.03 -12.75
C GLU A 489 19.99 35.50 -12.32
N ALA A 490 19.10 35.81 -11.37
CA ALA A 490 18.95 37.15 -10.80
C ALA A 490 19.99 37.47 -9.71
N LEU A 491 20.68 36.45 -9.17
CA LEU A 491 21.77 36.55 -8.18
C LEU A 491 23.13 36.60 -8.88
#